data_AF-A0AAW5WUD4-F1
#
_entry.id   AF-A0AAW5WUD4-F1
#
_cell.length_a   1.000
_cell.length_b   1.000
_cell.length_c   1.000
_cell.angle_alpha   90.00
_cell.angle_beta   90.00
_cell.angle_gamma   90.00
#
_symmetry.space_group_name_H-M   'P 1'
#
loop_
_entity.id
_entity.type
_entity.pdbx_description
1 polymer ?
#
loop_
_entity_poly.entity_id
_entity_poly.type
_entity_poly.pdbx_seq_one_letter_code
_entity_poly.pdbx_strand_id
1 'polypeptide(L)'
;MKRDDLKEQGLNETQINFVMSQNGKDINALNEKITSLTNERDGLQSQIADRDNQLNDLKKSVKDNDALKDQIKQLQEDNKTAAQKYQDQLASQSKSFKIEGALRDAKAKNIKTVLPLIDTDKVSVNKDGSLTGLSEQIDAVKKDNSYLFDAEQPKPNISLGSKFNNGNDDNSGSDDIVNNIAQRMQEAKD
;
A
#
# COMPACT_ATOMS: atom_id res chain seq x y z
N MET A 1 -2.92 8.28 0.73
CA MET A 1 -3.56 9.25 -0.20
C MET A 1 -4.50 10.20 0.54
N LYS A 2 -4.51 11.52 0.25
CA LYS A 2 -5.42 12.47 0.91
C LYS A 2 -6.66 12.77 0.06
N ARG A 3 -7.77 13.07 0.75
CA ARG A 3 -9.04 13.43 0.11
C ARG A 3 -8.93 14.72 -0.70
N ASP A 4 -8.15 15.68 -0.22
CA ASP A 4 -7.94 16.95 -0.90
C ASP A 4 -7.16 16.77 -2.19
N ASP A 5 -6.12 15.91 -2.21
CA ASP A 5 -5.45 15.51 -3.45
C ASP A 5 -6.47 14.94 -4.47
N LEU A 6 -7.46 14.16 -4.02
CA LEU A 6 -8.47 13.59 -4.92
C LEU A 6 -9.52 14.61 -5.39
N LYS A 7 -9.91 15.57 -4.54
CA LYS A 7 -10.72 16.73 -4.95
C LYS A 7 -9.98 17.55 -5.98
N GLU A 8 -8.68 17.76 -5.77
CA GLU A 8 -7.76 18.41 -6.70
C GLU A 8 -7.49 17.58 -7.97
N GLN A 9 -7.87 16.30 -8.03
CA GLN A 9 -7.88 15.48 -9.24
C GLN A 9 -9.22 15.51 -10.00
N GLY A 10 -10.23 16.24 -9.50
CA GLY A 10 -11.47 16.51 -10.23
C GLY A 10 -12.48 15.38 -10.14
N LEU A 11 -12.18 14.41 -9.31
CA LEU A 11 -13.10 13.36 -8.92
C LEU A 11 -14.27 14.03 -8.21
N ASN A 12 -15.48 13.66 -8.59
CA ASN A 12 -16.65 14.05 -7.83
C ASN A 12 -16.65 13.33 -6.48
N GLU A 13 -17.48 13.80 -5.56
CA GLU A 13 -17.50 13.30 -4.19
C GLU A 13 -17.73 11.78 -4.10
N THR A 14 -18.51 11.22 -5.02
CA THR A 14 -18.76 9.78 -5.14
C THR A 14 -17.51 9.01 -5.58
N GLN A 15 -16.79 9.49 -6.59
CA GLN A 15 -15.54 8.87 -7.06
C GLN A 15 -14.42 8.99 -6.01
N ILE A 16 -14.33 10.12 -5.32
CA ILE A 16 -13.41 10.32 -4.19
C ILE A 16 -13.70 9.31 -3.08
N ASN A 17 -14.97 9.17 -2.71
CA ASN A 17 -15.37 8.21 -1.69
C ASN A 17 -15.00 6.78 -2.11
N PHE A 18 -15.18 6.42 -3.38
CA PHE A 18 -14.79 5.11 -3.89
C PHE A 18 -13.27 4.89 -3.82
N VAL A 19 -12.46 5.83 -4.32
CA VAL A 19 -10.99 5.71 -4.30
C VAL A 19 -10.45 5.69 -2.88
N MET A 20 -10.93 6.56 -1.99
CA MET A 20 -10.54 6.55 -0.57
C MET A 20 -10.95 5.25 0.12
N SER A 21 -12.10 4.68 -0.25
CA SER A 21 -12.53 3.38 0.27
C SER A 21 -11.59 2.26 -0.18
N GLN A 22 -11.22 2.21 -1.46
CA GLN A 22 -10.29 1.19 -1.97
C GLN A 22 -8.87 1.38 -1.41
N ASN A 23 -8.36 2.61 -1.37
CA ASN A 23 -7.07 2.91 -0.75
C ASN A 23 -7.06 2.56 0.74
N GLY A 24 -8.14 2.85 1.47
CA GLY A 24 -8.30 2.43 2.85
C GLY A 24 -8.30 0.91 3.02
N LYS A 25 -8.96 0.17 2.11
CA LYS A 25 -8.91 -1.30 2.09
C LYS A 25 -7.50 -1.83 1.85
N ASP A 26 -6.77 -1.28 0.88
CA ASP A 26 -5.40 -1.71 0.56
C ASP A 26 -4.43 -1.40 1.70
N ILE A 27 -4.52 -0.21 2.30
CA ILE A 27 -3.72 0.18 3.47
C ILE A 27 -4.04 -0.72 4.66
N ASN A 28 -5.32 -0.99 4.92
CA ASN A 28 -5.71 -1.88 6.00
C ASN A 28 -5.19 -3.30 5.76
N ALA A 29 -5.30 -3.84 4.54
CA ALA A 29 -4.76 -5.15 4.18
C ALA A 29 -3.24 -5.22 4.35
N LEU A 30 -2.50 -4.16 3.99
CA LEU A 30 -1.06 -4.06 4.23
C LEU A 30 -0.75 -4.00 5.73
N ASN A 31 -1.48 -3.21 6.51
CA ASN A 31 -1.30 -3.12 7.96
C ASN A 31 -1.62 -4.42 8.68
N GLU A 32 -2.67 -5.13 8.27
CA GLU A 32 -3.01 -6.48 8.77
C GLU A 32 -1.88 -7.45 8.48
N LYS A 33 -1.31 -7.43 7.26
CA LYS A 33 -0.20 -8.28 6.89
C LYS A 33 1.08 -7.95 7.67
N ILE A 34 1.37 -6.66 7.90
CA ILE A 34 2.48 -6.23 8.75
C ILE A 34 2.28 -6.71 10.19
N THR A 35 1.07 -6.59 10.73
CA THR A 35 0.75 -7.04 12.09
C THR A 35 0.90 -8.56 12.21
N SER A 36 0.37 -9.31 11.23
CA SER A 36 0.52 -10.76 11.16
C SER A 36 1.99 -11.19 11.15
N LEU A 37 2.80 -10.58 10.28
CA LEU A 37 4.24 -10.87 10.19
C LEU A 37 4.98 -10.48 11.46
N THR A 38 4.56 -9.40 12.13
CA THR A 38 5.13 -8.96 13.40
C THR A 38 4.85 -9.99 14.50
N ASN A 39 3.62 -10.49 14.58
CA ASN A 39 3.21 -11.50 15.55
C ASN A 39 3.93 -12.85 15.30
N GLU A 40 4.04 -13.26 14.02
CA GLU A 40 4.78 -14.47 13.64
C GLU A 40 6.25 -14.37 14.03
N ARG A 41 6.87 -13.20 13.83
CA ARG A 41 8.23 -12.89 14.27
C ARG A 41 8.39 -13.02 15.78
N ASP A 42 7.49 -12.40 16.55
CA ASP A 42 7.55 -12.47 18.01
C ASP A 42 7.37 -13.91 18.51
N GLY A 43 6.46 -14.68 17.89
CA GLY A 43 6.27 -16.10 18.19
C GLY A 43 7.50 -16.96 17.87
N LEU A 44 8.14 -16.76 16.72
CA LEU A 44 9.36 -17.47 16.34
C LEU A 44 10.54 -17.10 17.27
N GLN A 45 10.67 -15.82 17.64
CA GLN A 45 11.68 -15.39 18.62
C GLN A 45 11.48 -16.08 19.97
N SER A 46 10.24 -16.22 20.44
CA SER A 46 9.94 -16.97 21.67
C SER A 46 10.32 -18.44 21.55
N GLN A 47 10.01 -19.10 20.42
CA GLN A 47 10.36 -20.52 20.22
C GLN A 47 11.88 -20.73 20.19
N ILE A 48 12.62 -19.82 19.58
CA ILE A 48 14.10 -19.84 19.58
C ILE A 48 14.62 -19.75 21.02
N ALA A 49 14.11 -18.80 21.80
CA ALA A 49 14.52 -18.64 23.19
C ALA A 49 14.23 -19.89 24.03
N ASP A 50 13.05 -20.50 23.86
CA ASP A 50 12.69 -21.75 24.53
C ASP A 50 13.62 -22.90 24.14
N ARG A 51 13.93 -23.04 22.85
CA ARG A 51 14.88 -24.06 22.38
C ARG A 51 16.28 -23.84 22.95
N ASP A 52 16.75 -22.60 23.04
CA ASP A 52 18.04 -22.29 23.63
C ASP A 52 18.09 -22.63 25.13
N ASN A 53 16.98 -22.41 25.85
CA ASN A 53 16.83 -22.85 27.23
C ASN A 53 16.89 -24.38 27.34
N GLN A 54 16.16 -25.10 26.49
CA GLN A 54 16.20 -26.57 26.45
C GLN A 54 17.60 -27.11 26.13
N LEU A 55 18.33 -26.48 25.20
CA LEU A 55 19.71 -26.84 24.87
C LEU A 55 20.64 -26.61 26.06
N ASN A 56 20.48 -25.49 26.77
CA ASN A 56 21.25 -25.21 27.99
C ASN A 56 20.99 -26.25 29.09
N ASP A 57 19.74 -26.67 29.27
CA ASP A 57 19.40 -27.68 30.27
C ASP A 57 19.89 -29.08 29.89
N LEU A 58 19.77 -29.46 28.61
CA LEU A 58 20.35 -30.70 28.11
C LEU A 58 21.87 -30.72 28.30
N LYS A 59 22.55 -29.59 28.06
CA LYS A 59 24.00 -29.45 28.27
C LYS A 59 24.40 -29.72 29.71
N LYS A 60 23.60 -29.27 30.69
CA LYS A 60 23.85 -29.52 32.12
C LYS A 60 23.62 -30.99 32.50
N SER A 61 22.67 -31.66 31.84
CA SER A 61 22.33 -33.07 32.09
C SER A 61 23.31 -34.06 31.45
N VAL A 62 24.02 -33.66 30.39
CA VAL A 62 25.02 -34.51 29.72
C VAL A 62 26.41 -34.27 30.31
N LYS A 63 26.71 -34.87 31.47
CA LYS A 63 28.00 -34.66 32.14
C LYS A 63 29.19 -35.36 31.48
N ASP A 64 28.99 -36.52 30.83
CA ASP A 64 30.08 -37.42 30.42
C ASP A 64 30.10 -37.82 28.94
N ASN A 65 29.47 -37.04 28.05
CA ASN A 65 29.51 -37.29 26.60
C ASN A 65 29.91 -36.02 25.84
N ASP A 66 31.20 -35.90 25.53
CA ASP A 66 31.77 -34.72 24.89
C ASP A 66 31.22 -34.51 23.47
N ALA A 67 30.91 -35.58 22.74
CA ALA A 67 30.27 -35.48 21.42
C ALA A 67 28.87 -34.84 21.51
N LEU A 68 28.08 -35.18 22.54
CA LEU A 68 26.79 -34.55 22.78
C LEU A 68 26.93 -33.09 23.23
N LYS A 69 27.95 -32.73 24.02
CA LYS A 69 28.22 -31.33 24.39
C LYS A 69 28.57 -30.48 23.17
N ASP A 70 29.40 -31.00 22.27
CA ASP A 70 29.78 -30.32 21.03
C ASP A 70 28.57 -30.14 20.11
N GLN A 71 27.74 -31.18 19.96
CA GLN A 71 26.52 -31.09 19.16
C GLN A 71 25.51 -30.09 19.74
N ILE A 72 25.39 -30.00 21.07
CA ILE A 72 24.56 -28.98 21.72
C ILE A 72 25.11 -27.59 21.45
N LYS A 73 26.43 -27.39 21.54
CA LYS A 73 27.05 -26.09 21.23
C LYS A 73 26.80 -25.68 19.77
N GLN A 74 26.94 -26.62 18.82
CA GLN A 74 26.65 -26.38 17.42
C GLN A 74 25.19 -25.98 17.22
N LEU A 75 24.24 -26.71 17.83
CA LEU A 75 22.81 -26.39 17.74
C LEU A 75 22.48 -25.01 18.32
N GLN A 76 23.18 -24.56 19.37
CA GLN A 76 23.02 -23.22 19.93
C GLN A 76 23.50 -22.13 18.95
N GLU A 77 24.64 -22.35 18.29
CA GLU A 77 25.16 -21.44 17.26
C GLU A 77 24.26 -21.39 16.02
N ASP A 78 23.77 -22.55 15.58
CA ASP A 78 22.86 -22.67 14.44
C ASP A 78 21.53 -21.97 14.73
N ASN A 79 20.96 -22.15 15.93
CA ASN A 79 19.76 -21.45 16.38
C ASN A 79 19.94 -19.94 16.38
N LYS A 80 21.05 -19.45 16.95
CA LYS A 80 21.35 -18.02 16.99
C LYS A 80 21.50 -17.44 15.59
N THR A 81 22.17 -18.15 14.70
CA THR A 81 22.37 -17.74 13.30
C THR A 81 21.03 -17.73 12.54
N ALA A 82 20.20 -18.74 12.72
CA ALA A 82 18.87 -18.81 12.13
C ALA A 82 17.98 -17.66 12.65
N ALA A 83 18.00 -17.39 13.95
CA ALA A 83 17.26 -16.30 14.58
C ALA A 83 17.60 -14.94 13.97
N GLN A 84 18.90 -14.65 13.87
CA GLN A 84 19.41 -13.41 13.28
C GLN A 84 18.94 -13.28 11.83
N LYS A 85 19.11 -14.34 11.02
CA LYS A 85 18.72 -14.36 9.61
C LYS A 85 17.21 -14.13 9.43
N TYR A 86 16.37 -14.75 10.25
CA TYR A 86 14.92 -14.54 10.19
C TYR A 86 14.55 -13.11 10.55
N GLN A 87 15.16 -12.56 11.60
CA GLN A 87 14.92 -11.18 12.01
C GLN A 87 15.31 -10.19 10.90
N ASP A 88 16.46 -10.40 10.25
CA ASP A 88 16.93 -9.58 9.14
C ASP A 88 16.03 -9.69 7.91
N GLN A 89 15.59 -10.90 7.56
CA GLN A 89 14.65 -11.13 6.44
C GLN A 89 13.31 -10.42 6.69
N LEU A 90 12.76 -10.51 7.90
CA LEU A 90 11.51 -9.85 8.26
C LEU A 90 11.64 -8.33 8.29
N ALA A 91 12.75 -7.81 8.83
CA ALA A 91 13.03 -6.38 8.81
C ALA A 91 13.13 -5.86 7.36
N SER A 92 13.86 -6.59 6.51
CA SER A 92 13.97 -6.27 5.08
C SER A 92 12.61 -6.33 4.38
N GLN A 93 11.80 -7.36 4.63
CA GLN A 93 10.51 -7.52 3.97
C GLN A 93 9.50 -6.45 4.42
N SER A 94 9.46 -6.14 5.72
CA SER A 94 8.65 -5.06 6.29
C SER A 94 9.06 -3.71 5.71
N LYS A 95 10.36 -3.44 5.61
CA LYS A 95 10.90 -2.24 4.96
C LYS A 95 10.47 -2.16 3.49
N SER A 96 10.61 -3.23 2.72
CA SER A 96 10.17 -3.27 1.32
C SER A 96 8.69 -2.96 1.18
N PHE A 97 7.82 -3.57 2.00
CA PHE A 97 6.37 -3.29 1.93
C PHE A 97 6.03 -1.84 2.26
N LYS A 98 6.72 -1.22 3.21
CA LYS A 98 6.53 0.20 3.52
C LYS A 98 6.99 1.08 2.36
N ILE A 99 8.12 0.76 1.74
CA ILE A 99 8.62 1.50 0.57
C ILE A 99 7.63 1.37 -0.59
N GLU A 100 7.11 0.18 -0.86
CA GLU A 100 6.08 -0.03 -1.88
C GLU A 100 4.81 0.76 -1.57
N GLY A 101 4.38 0.82 -0.31
CA GLY A 101 3.25 1.65 0.13
C GLY A 101 3.47 3.14 -0.14
N ALA A 102 4.66 3.65 0.21
CA ALA A 102 5.02 5.04 -0.03
C ALA A 102 5.13 5.37 -1.54
N LEU A 103 5.62 4.43 -2.36
CA LEU A 103 5.65 4.59 -3.82
C LEU A 103 4.24 4.61 -4.43
N ARG A 104 3.29 3.83 -3.89
CA ARG A 104 1.87 3.91 -4.27
C ARG A 104 1.27 5.26 -3.92
N ASP A 105 1.53 5.74 -2.71
CA ASP A 105 1.07 7.05 -2.27
C ASP A 105 1.66 8.18 -3.12
N ALA A 106 2.90 8.02 -3.58
CA ALA A 106 3.57 8.93 -4.49
C ALA A 106 3.10 8.86 -5.96
N LYS A 107 2.08 8.04 -6.28
CA LYS A 107 1.49 7.87 -7.62
C LYS A 107 2.46 7.29 -8.65
N ALA A 108 3.33 6.37 -8.22
CA ALA A 108 4.12 5.57 -9.16
C ALA A 108 3.19 4.72 -10.04
N LYS A 109 3.28 4.86 -11.37
CA LYS A 109 2.48 4.07 -12.33
C LYS A 109 2.76 2.57 -12.21
N ASN A 110 4.03 2.22 -12.00
CA ASN A 110 4.46 0.84 -11.75
C ASN A 110 5.59 0.82 -10.71
N ILE A 111 5.26 0.34 -9.50
CA ILE A 111 6.20 0.26 -8.38
C ILE A 111 7.42 -0.59 -8.73
N LYS A 112 7.27 -1.67 -9.50
CA LYS A 112 8.39 -2.54 -9.90
C LYS A 112 9.39 -1.83 -10.80
N THR A 113 8.96 -0.79 -11.50
CA THR A 113 9.81 0.03 -12.36
C THR A 113 10.46 1.18 -11.59
N VAL A 114 9.78 1.74 -10.60
CA VAL A 114 10.29 2.86 -9.79
C VAL A 114 11.18 2.41 -8.64
N LEU A 115 10.89 1.26 -8.02
CA LEU A 115 11.62 0.72 -6.88
C LEU A 115 13.14 0.57 -7.14
N PRO A 116 13.61 0.08 -8.30
CA PRO A 116 15.04 -0.01 -8.59
C PRO A 116 15.76 1.34 -8.68
N LEU A 117 15.02 2.45 -8.82
CA LEU A 117 15.56 3.81 -8.83
C LEU A 117 15.68 4.41 -7.42
N ILE A 118 15.20 3.68 -6.40
CA ILE A 118 15.32 4.04 -5.00
C ILE A 118 16.48 3.25 -4.38
N ASP A 119 17.41 3.98 -3.77
CA ASP A 119 18.46 3.42 -2.92
C ASP A 119 17.82 3.00 -1.59
N THR A 120 17.37 1.75 -1.54
CA THR A 120 16.73 1.17 -0.36
C THR A 120 17.67 1.14 0.83
N ASP A 121 18.99 1.11 0.66
CA ASP A 121 19.94 1.04 1.77
C ASP A 121 20.00 2.35 2.56
N LYS A 122 19.78 3.48 1.89
CA LYS A 122 19.67 4.80 2.54
C LYS A 122 18.31 5.07 3.19
N VAL A 123 17.32 4.20 3.00
CA VAL A 123 16.01 4.34 3.62
C VAL A 123 16.03 3.70 5.01
N SER A 124 15.67 4.45 6.05
CA SER A 124 15.57 3.93 7.41
C SER A 124 14.12 3.82 7.86
N VAL A 125 13.79 2.75 8.59
CA VAL A 125 12.47 2.57 9.22
C VAL A 125 12.58 3.07 10.66
N ASN A 126 11.84 4.14 10.97
CA ASN A 126 11.78 4.70 12.31
C ASN A 126 10.94 3.82 13.25
N LYS A 127 11.03 4.08 14.56
CA LYS A 127 10.28 3.35 15.60
C LYS A 127 8.76 3.49 15.49
N ASP A 128 8.29 4.62 14.98
CA ASP A 128 6.87 4.88 14.67
C ASP A 128 6.42 4.22 13.36
N GLY A 129 7.35 3.58 12.66
CA GLY A 129 7.13 2.91 11.40
C GLY A 129 7.21 3.80 10.16
N SER A 130 7.49 5.10 10.31
CA SER A 130 7.73 6.01 9.19
C SER A 130 9.07 5.73 8.49
N LEU A 131 9.20 6.17 7.24
CA LEU A 131 10.40 6.01 6.44
C LEU A 131 11.15 7.34 6.33
N THR A 132 12.41 7.36 6.72
CA THR A 132 13.32 8.50 6.54
C THR A 132 14.21 8.29 5.32
N GLY A 133 14.54 9.38 4.62
CA GLY A 133 15.37 9.36 3.41
C GLY A 133 14.68 8.82 2.15
N LEU A 134 13.41 8.39 2.22
CA LEU A 134 12.66 7.93 1.04
C LEU A 134 12.02 9.08 0.26
N SER A 135 11.44 10.07 0.94
CA SER A 135 10.69 11.16 0.26
C SER A 135 11.58 11.94 -0.71
N GLU A 136 12.79 12.30 -0.26
CA GLU A 136 13.78 13.04 -1.07
C GLU A 136 14.18 12.26 -2.33
N GLN A 137 14.32 10.93 -2.21
CA GLN A 137 14.62 10.06 -3.34
C GLN A 137 13.45 9.96 -4.31
N ILE A 138 12.22 9.83 -3.80
CA ILE A 138 11.02 9.83 -4.65
C ILE A 138 10.91 11.14 -5.44
N ASP A 139 11.18 12.28 -4.81
CA ASP A 139 11.12 13.59 -5.48
C ASP A 139 12.22 13.77 -6.53
N ALA A 140 13.43 13.28 -6.26
CA ALA A 140 14.51 13.24 -7.26
C ALA A 140 14.14 12.35 -8.45
N VAL A 141 13.61 11.15 -8.20
CA VAL A 141 13.20 10.22 -9.26
C VAL A 141 12.02 10.79 -10.05
N LYS A 142 11.09 11.52 -9.42
CA LYS A 142 10.01 12.27 -10.12
C LYS A 142 10.55 13.36 -11.03
N LYS A 143 11.59 14.08 -10.61
CA LYS A 143 12.20 15.15 -11.42
C LYS A 143 12.88 14.59 -12.66
N ASP A 144 13.61 13.49 -12.51
CA ASP A 144 14.40 12.90 -13.60
C ASP A 144 13.57 11.95 -14.48
N ASN A 145 12.55 11.30 -13.91
CA ASN A 145 11.74 10.26 -14.55
C ASN A 145 10.23 10.51 -14.35
N SER A 146 9.78 11.74 -14.60
CA SER A 146 8.39 12.17 -14.38
C SER A 146 7.35 11.27 -15.06
N TYR A 147 7.68 10.67 -16.21
CA TYR A 147 6.84 9.73 -16.95
C TYR A 147 6.52 8.43 -16.20
N LEU A 148 7.32 8.05 -15.19
CA LEU A 148 7.07 6.88 -14.34
C LEU A 148 6.01 7.15 -13.26
N PHE A 149 5.65 8.41 -13.07
CA PHE A 149 4.64 8.87 -12.14
C PHE A 149 3.48 9.46 -12.92
N ASP A 150 2.26 9.36 -12.38
CA ASP A 150 1.17 10.12 -12.96
C ASP A 150 1.43 11.60 -12.77
N ALA A 151 1.46 12.34 -13.88
CA ALA A 151 1.58 13.78 -13.86
C ALA A 151 0.35 14.40 -13.18
N GLU A 152 0.54 15.47 -12.42
CA GLU A 152 -0.53 16.42 -12.07
C GLU A 152 -1.03 17.03 -13.39
N GLN A 153 -1.97 16.37 -14.04
CA GLN A 153 -2.59 16.90 -15.24
C GLN A 153 -3.57 18.00 -14.81
N PRO A 154 -3.55 19.19 -15.45
CA PRO A 154 -4.64 20.14 -15.29
C PRO A 154 -5.93 19.44 -15.73
N LYS A 155 -6.90 19.38 -14.81
CA LYS A 155 -8.18 18.70 -15.07
C LYS A 155 -8.79 19.22 -16.37
N PRO A 156 -9.19 18.34 -17.31
CA PRO A 156 -10.08 18.76 -18.38
C PRO A 156 -11.39 19.22 -17.74
N ASN A 157 -11.74 20.49 -17.95
CA ASN A 157 -13.03 21.05 -17.55
C ASN A 157 -14.12 20.42 -18.42
N ILE A 158 -14.66 19.28 -17.99
CA ILE A 158 -15.89 18.74 -18.57
C ILE A 158 -17.05 19.46 -17.90
N SER A 159 -17.51 20.55 -18.52
CA SER A 159 -18.79 21.19 -18.16
C SER A 159 -19.93 20.30 -18.68
N LEU A 160 -20.36 19.35 -17.86
CA LEU A 160 -21.58 18.61 -18.11
C LEU A 160 -22.76 19.46 -17.60
N GLY A 161 -23.41 20.16 -18.53
CA GLY A 161 -24.53 21.05 -18.23
C GLY A 161 -25.62 20.38 -17.39
N SER A 162 -26.06 21.09 -16.36
CA SER A 162 -26.91 20.71 -15.23
C SER A 162 -28.31 20.16 -15.59
N LYS A 163 -28.42 19.03 -16.30
CA LYS A 163 -29.72 18.45 -16.70
C LYS A 163 -29.97 17.02 -16.19
N PHE A 164 -29.38 16.64 -15.06
CA PHE A 164 -29.74 15.37 -14.40
C PHE A 164 -29.88 15.57 -12.89
N ASN A 165 -30.96 16.24 -12.48
CA ASN A 165 -31.48 16.13 -11.12
C ASN A 165 -32.90 15.55 -11.22
N ASN A 166 -33.08 14.33 -10.70
CA ASN A 166 -34.36 13.63 -10.65
C ASN A 166 -34.91 13.76 -9.23
N GLY A 167 -36.04 14.47 -9.07
CA GLY A 167 -36.74 14.62 -7.79
C GLY A 167 -37.89 15.63 -7.83
N ASN A 168 -39.05 15.16 -8.32
CA ASN A 168 -40.45 15.57 -8.11
C ASN A 168 -40.95 17.02 -8.28
N ASP A 169 -42.07 17.07 -9.03
CA ASP A 169 -43.16 18.05 -9.09
C ASP A 169 -42.82 19.52 -9.43
N ASP A 170 -42.99 19.90 -10.70
CA ASP A 170 -44.21 20.65 -11.07
C ASP A 170 -44.38 20.76 -12.60
N ASN A 171 -45.64 20.68 -13.00
CA ASN A 171 -46.18 20.62 -14.35
C ASN A 171 -45.92 21.91 -15.17
N SER A 172 -44.86 21.96 -16.00
CA SER A 172 -44.64 23.08 -16.95
C SER A 172 -43.74 22.75 -18.17
N GLY A 173 -43.63 21.48 -18.59
CA GLY A 173 -42.69 21.10 -19.66
C GLY A 173 -43.24 20.24 -20.81
N SER A 174 -44.52 19.83 -20.75
CA SER A 174 -45.09 18.94 -21.77
C SER A 174 -45.40 19.62 -23.10
N ASP A 175 -45.57 20.95 -23.12
CA ASP A 175 -45.99 21.65 -24.35
C ASP A 175 -44.86 21.78 -25.38
N ASP A 176 -43.60 21.93 -24.96
CA ASP A 176 -42.48 22.13 -25.90
C ASP A 176 -42.06 20.87 -26.64
N ILE A 177 -42.24 19.69 -26.03
CA ILE A 177 -41.87 18.42 -26.64
C ILE A 177 -42.96 17.98 -27.64
N VAL A 178 -44.23 18.16 -27.29
CA VAL A 178 -45.36 17.82 -28.17
C VAL A 178 -45.37 18.74 -29.41
N ASN A 179 -45.06 20.03 -29.25
CA ASN A 179 -44.99 20.97 -30.36
C ASN A 179 -43.83 20.64 -31.33
N ASN A 180 -42.67 20.25 -30.82
CA ASN A 180 -41.53 19.85 -31.66
C ASN A 180 -41.75 18.51 -32.40
N ILE A 181 -42.51 17.58 -31.81
CA ILE A 181 -42.86 16.31 -32.46
C ILE A 181 -43.94 16.53 -33.53
N ALA A 182 -44.94 17.37 -33.27
CA ALA A 182 -45.98 17.71 -34.24
C ALA A 182 -45.41 18.40 -35.48
N GLN A 183 -44.46 19.32 -35.30
CA GLN A 183 -43.82 20.04 -36.40
C GLN A 183 -43.00 19.11 -37.31
N ARG A 184 -42.25 18.16 -36.72
CA ARG A 184 -41.47 17.17 -37.49
C ARG A 184 -42.32 16.14 -38.23
N MET A 185 -43.54 15.88 -37.76
CA MET A 185 -44.48 14.98 -38.44
C MET A 185 -45.22 15.66 -39.61
N GLN A 186 -45.27 17.00 -39.63
CA GLN A 186 -45.79 17.77 -40.77
C GLN A 186 -44.77 17.92 -41.89
N GLU A 187 -43.49 18.08 -41.56
CA GLU A 187 -42.40 18.20 -42.54
C GLU A 187 -42.06 16.87 -43.25
N ALA A 188 -42.54 15.73 -42.75
CA ALA A 188 -42.30 14.40 -43.33
C ALA A 188 -43.37 13.93 -44.33
N LYS A 189 -44.28 14.80 -44.76
CA LYS A 189 -45.42 14.46 -45.64
C LYS A 189 -45.47 15.17 -47.00
N ASP A 190 -44.45 15.93 -47.36
CA ASP A 190 -44.26 16.45 -48.72
C ASP A 190 -43.21 15.64 -49.49
#